data_AF-A0A822FSG8-F1
#
_entry.id   AF-A0A822FSG8-F1
#
_cell.length_a   1.000
_cell.length_b   1.000
_cell.length_c   1.000
_cell.angle_alpha   90.00
_cell.angle_beta   90.00
_cell.angle_gamma   90.00
#
_symmetry.space_group_name_H-M   'P 1'
#
loop_
_entity.id
_entity.type
_entity.pdbx_description
1 polymer ?
#
loop_
_entity_poly.entity_id
_entity_poly.type
_entity_poly.pdbx_seq_one_letter_code
_entity_poly.pdbx_strand_id
1 'polypeptide(L)' 'ISGEDSSFVIDEVSNIIKDTIERIIGGNSYQHNKVNRWTADIVDHVLTELTKLGKPFKYIVQAVSY' A
#
# COMPACT_ATOMS: atom_id res chain seq x y z
N ILE A 1 -4.19 30.72 5.81
CA ILE A 1 -3.15 29.71 5.55
C ILE A 1 -3.78 28.35 5.87
N SER A 2 -4.26 27.67 4.83
CA SER A 2 -4.93 26.38 4.93
C SER A 2 -3.90 25.31 5.30
N GLY A 3 -4.05 24.72 6.49
CA GLY A 3 -3.14 23.72 7.03
C GLY A 3 -3.39 22.32 6.45
N GLU A 4 -3.43 22.19 5.12
CA GLU A 4 -3.71 20.91 4.45
C GLU A 4 -2.46 20.23 3.85
N ASP A 5 -1.29 20.87 3.88
CA ASP A 5 -0.03 20.30 3.35
C ASP A 5 0.59 19.19 4.21
N SER A 6 0.17 19.05 5.47
CA SER A 6 0.73 18.10 6.44
C SER A 6 -0.29 17.09 6.97
N SER A 7 -1.42 16.91 6.30
CA SER A 7 -2.33 15.81 6.64
C SER A 7 -1.81 14.52 6.00
N PHE A 8 -1.64 13.47 6.79
CA PHE A 8 -1.46 12.12 6.28
C PHE A 8 -2.78 11.76 5.58
N VAL A 9 -2.79 11.79 4.24
CA VAL A 9 -4.01 11.61 3.46
C VAL A 9 -4.33 10.12 3.42
N ILE A 10 -5.00 9.65 4.47
CA ILE A 10 -5.46 8.26 4.59
C ILE A 10 -6.23 7.82 3.35
N ASP A 11 -6.97 8.74 2.73
CA ASP A 11 -7.72 8.48 1.51
C ASP A 11 -6.80 8.10 0.33
N GLU A 12 -5.70 8.81 0.13
CA GLU A 12 -4.70 8.46 -0.89
C GLU A 12 -4.02 7.13 -0.57
N VAL A 13 -3.64 6.90 0.70
CA VAL A 13 -3.03 5.64 1.12
C VAL A 13 -3.99 4.47 0.91
N SER A 14 -5.27 4.65 1.23
CA SER A 14 -6.33 3.66 1.02
C SER A 14 -6.53 3.37 -0.47
N ASN A 15 -6.48 4.40 -1.31
CA ASN A 15 -6.59 4.26 -2.75
C ASN A 15 -5.38 3.52 -3.35
N ILE A 16 -4.15 3.84 -2.91
CA ILE A 16 -2.92 3.14 -3.29
C ILE A 16 -3.00 1.66 -2.90
N ILE A 17 -3.43 1.36 -1.67
CA ILE A 17 -3.56 -0.03 -1.20
C ILE A 17 -4.57 -0.80 -2.05
N LYS A 18 -5.73 -0.20 -2.35
CA LYS A 18 -6.75 -0.84 -3.20
C LYS A 18 -6.24 -1.12 -4.60
N ASP A 19 -5.66 -0.11 -5.26
CA ASP A 19 -5.10 -0.25 -6.60
C ASP A 19 -3.99 -1.31 -6.63
N THR A 20 -3.12 -1.32 -5.61
CA THR A 20 -2.06 -2.32 -5.47
C THR A 20 -2.66 -3.73 -5.30
N ILE A 21 -3.67 -3.91 -4.45
CA ILE A 21 -4.32 -5.20 -4.25
C ILE A 21 -4.99 -5.68 -5.55
N GLU A 22 -5.68 -4.80 -6.27
CA GLU A 22 -6.29 -5.12 -7.56
C GLU A 22 -5.22 -5.44 -8.62
N ARG A 23 -4.09 -4.75 -8.62
CA ARG A 23 -2.97 -5.01 -9.54
C ARG A 23 -2.30 -6.36 -9.28
N ILE A 24 -2.15 -6.73 -8.01
CA ILE A 24 -1.44 -7.95 -7.60
C ILE A 24 -2.36 -9.18 -7.63
N ILE A 25 -3.59 -9.04 -7.13
CA ILE A 25 -4.54 -10.16 -6.93
C ILE A 25 -5.72 -10.10 -7.91
N GLY A 26 -6.13 -8.93 -8.40
CA GLY A 26 -7.35 -8.74 -9.20
C GLY A 26 -7.42 -9.51 -10.52
N GLY A 27 -6.29 -10.02 -11.03
CA GLY A 27 -6.23 -10.92 -12.20
C GLY A 27 -5.89 -12.38 -11.90
N ASN A 28 -5.59 -12.75 -10.64
CA ASN A 28 -5.12 -14.08 -10.27
C ASN A 28 -6.14 -14.80 -9.38
N SER A 29 -6.56 -16.01 -9.76
CA SER A 29 -7.31 -16.90 -8.87
C SER A 29 -6.53 -17.13 -7.57
N TYR A 30 -7.22 -17.18 -6.43
CA TYR A 30 -6.61 -17.36 -5.12
C TYR A 30 -5.64 -18.56 -5.12
N GLN A 31 -4.35 -18.30 -4.91
CA GLN A 31 -3.31 -19.32 -4.84
C GLN A 31 -2.50 -19.12 -3.57
N HIS A 32 -2.69 -20.01 -2.59
CA HIS A 32 -2.04 -19.95 -1.27
C HIS A 32 -0.50 -19.76 -1.38
N ASN A 33 0.15 -20.44 -2.32
CA ASN A 33 1.61 -20.31 -2.53
C ASN A 33 2.03 -18.92 -3.07
N LYS A 34 1.14 -18.23 -3.77
CA LYS A 34 1.37 -16.87 -4.27
C LYS A 34 0.94 -15.79 -3.29
N VAL A 35 0.06 -16.08 -2.32
CA VAL A 35 -0.38 -15.13 -1.29
C VAL A 35 0.82 -14.51 -0.58
N ASN A 36 1.77 -15.31 -0.08
CA ASN A 36 2.98 -14.76 0.57
C ASN A 36 3.77 -13.80 -0.32
N ARG A 37 3.86 -14.08 -1.63
CA ARG A 37 4.55 -13.21 -2.57
C ARG A 37 3.73 -11.96 -2.89
N TRP A 38 2.42 -12.09 -3.05
CA TRP A 38 1.51 -10.97 -3.25
C TRP A 38 1.51 -10.03 -2.05
N THR A 39 1.50 -10.57 -0.83
CA THR A 39 1.63 -9.82 0.41
C THR A 39 2.92 -9.01 0.43
N ALA A 40 4.06 -9.61 0.08
CA ALA A 40 5.34 -8.90 0.00
C ALA A 40 5.33 -7.81 -1.07
N ASP A 41 4.80 -8.10 -2.27
CA ASP A 41 4.69 -7.15 -3.38
C ASP A 41 3.78 -5.97 -3.01
N ILE A 42 2.64 -6.22 -2.34
CA ILE A 42 1.71 -5.18 -1.87
C ILE A 42 2.40 -4.25 -0.88
N VAL A 43 3.12 -4.82 0.10
CA VAL A 43 3.83 -4.06 1.13
C VAL A 43 4.89 -3.15 0.49
N ASP A 44 5.70 -3.68 -0.43
CA ASP A 44 6.75 -2.94 -1.11
C ASP A 44 6.19 -1.81 -2.00
N HIS A 45 5.11 -2.08 -2.74
CA HIS A 45 4.45 -1.09 -3.59
C HIS A 45 3.86 0.06 -2.77
N VAL A 46 3.12 -0.26 -1.71
CA VAL A 46 2.52 0.75 -0.82
C VAL A 46 3.61 1.56 -0.15
N LEU A 47 4.70 0.94 0.33
CA LEU A 47 5.83 1.65 0.93
C LEU A 47 6.50 2.60 -0.08
N THR A 48 6.69 2.15 -1.31
CA THR A 48 7.28 2.94 -2.40
C THR A 48 6.45 4.19 -2.68
N GLU A 49 5.14 4.04 -2.86
CA GLU A 49 4.24 5.17 -3.08
C GLU A 49 4.22 6.12 -1.88
N LEU A 50 4.22 5.59 -0.66
CA LEU A 50 4.32 6.39 0.57
C LEU A 50 5.63 7.18 0.66
N THR A 51 6.76 6.59 0.27
CA THR A 51 8.05 7.30 0.23
C THR A 51 8.12 8.36 -0.87
N LYS A 52 7.41 8.17 -2.00
CA LYS A 52 7.32 9.18 -3.07
C LYS A 52 6.55 10.44 -2.65
N LEU A 53 5.66 10.34 -1.66
CA LEU A 53 4.99 11.50 -1.08
C LEU A 53 5.98 12.47 -0.40
N GLY A 54 7.24 12.07 -0.19
CA GLY A 54 8.32 12.96 0.23
C GLY A 54 8.13 13.57 1.61
N LYS A 55 7.12 13.12 2.36
CA LYS A 55 6.84 13.64 3.69
C LYS A 55 7.83 13.02 4.68
N PRO A 56 8.40 13.79 5.63
CA PRO A 56 9.37 13.30 6.61
C PRO A 56 8.68 12.48 7.72
N PHE A 57 8.02 11.38 7.34
CA PHE A 57 7.36 10.44 8.24
C PHE A 57 7.98 9.05 8.12
N LYS A 58 7.93 8.27 9.20
CA LYS A 58 8.23 6.84 9.18
C LYS A 58 6.95 6.07 8.86
N TYR A 59 6.91 5.42 7.70
CA TYR A 59 5.80 4.55 7.31
C TYR A 59 6.10 3.10 7.69
N ILE A 60 5.17 2.45 8.39
CA ILE A 60 5.23 1.01 8.70
C ILE A 60 4.01 0.36 8.06
N VAL A 61 4.23 -0.59 7.17
CA VAL A 61 3.17 -1.37 6.51
C VAL A 61 3.23 -2.79 7.05
N GLN A 62 2.12 -3.28 7.60
CA GLN A 62 1.97 -4.66 8.06
C GLN A 62 0.90 -5.33 7.23
N ALA A 63 1.24 -6.46 6.60
CA ALA A 63 0.28 -7.29 5.91
C ALA A 63 0.20 -8.66 6.61
N VAL A 64 -1.02 -9.09 6.90
CA VAL A 64 -1.33 -10.34 7.61
C VAL A 64 -2.04 -11.29 6.65
N SER A 65 -1.44 -12.46 6.44
CA SER A 65 -1.97 -13.58 5.68
C SER A 65 -2.32 -14.72 6.65
N TYR A 66 -3.55 -15.25 6.60
CA TYR A 66 -4.03 -16.41 7.38
C TYR A 66 -4.48 -17.54 6.47
#